data_AF-A0A8H5IIV6-F1
#
_entry.id   AF-A0A8H5IIV6-F1
#
_cell.length_a   1.000
_cell.length_b   1.000
_cell.length_c   1.000
_cell.angle_alpha   90.00
_cell.angle_beta   90.00
_cell.angle_gamma   90.00
#
_symmetry.space_group_name_H-M   'P 1'
#
loop_
_entity.id
_entity.type
_entity.pdbx_description
1 polymer ?
#
loop_
_entity_poly.entity_id
_entity_poly.type
_entity_poly.pdbx_seq_one_letter_code
_entity_poly.pdbx_strand_id
1 'polypeptide(L)'
;MAAAPTRRGRLSFILSIAALLSVIPPTTALQRSNKQFREFFPAWEHLLKDQLKYNCSAEIQAYLNISSPNLRPGYRVIDCILTTMPEFRKAELASAAVILGLAPSALQLLSASYLDTAILAYRRPGLAALLAMCSSGVKPLTASDYDDFINKMGAESSTTFAVPRFAGAQGIVSLAEYIIAAASVANNAYLTYQLCLQAVCTFAPAEDFLPAIWTAAALAIHLFGYIAARLKITTDTKSAWQDRGRLWSEFTPTAWQSKLHVKASRRHAGWFLTLASALLMGSALFARLILIYEVAGLDMDGEGYTASESTICLESLEQNE
;
A
#
# COMPACT_ATOMS: atom_id res chain seq x y z
N MET A 1 -4.82 -44.52 -8.28
CA MET A 1 -5.73 -43.64 -7.51
C MET A 1 -4.88 -42.66 -6.70
N ALA A 2 -4.65 -41.46 -7.23
CA ALA A 2 -3.88 -40.43 -6.52
C ALA A 2 -4.82 -39.67 -5.58
N ALA A 3 -4.56 -39.75 -4.28
CA ALA A 3 -5.34 -39.07 -3.26
C ALA A 3 -5.28 -37.55 -3.47
N ALA A 4 -6.43 -36.90 -3.58
CA ALA A 4 -6.52 -35.45 -3.66
C ALA A 4 -5.92 -34.84 -2.37
N PRO A 5 -5.01 -33.87 -2.47
CA PRO A 5 -4.36 -33.30 -1.29
C PRO A 5 -5.40 -32.62 -0.39
N THR A 6 -5.39 -33.00 0.89
CA THR A 6 -6.36 -32.54 1.88
C THR A 6 -6.29 -31.02 2.05
N ARG A 7 -7.47 -30.38 2.17
CA ARG A 7 -7.67 -28.92 2.23
C ARG A 7 -6.83 -28.22 3.33
N ARG A 8 -6.39 -28.97 4.34
CA ARG A 8 -5.54 -28.53 5.46
C ARG A 8 -4.08 -28.28 5.03
N GLY A 9 -3.57 -29.07 4.07
CA GLY A 9 -2.20 -28.92 3.54
C GLY A 9 -2.00 -27.64 2.74
N ARG A 10 -3.03 -27.21 1.98
CA ARG A 10 -2.95 -25.97 1.18
C ARG A 10 -2.94 -24.69 2.03
N LEU A 11 -3.70 -24.66 3.12
CA LEU A 11 -3.70 -23.50 4.03
C LEU A 11 -2.36 -23.39 4.77
N SER A 12 -1.82 -24.53 5.23
CA SER A 12 -0.51 -24.58 5.87
C SER A 12 0.60 -24.15 4.91
N PHE A 13 0.54 -24.56 3.64
CA PHE A 13 1.53 -24.17 2.62
C PHE A 13 1.49 -22.67 2.29
N ILE A 14 0.30 -22.07 2.22
CA ILE A 14 0.14 -20.61 2.01
C ILE A 14 0.67 -19.84 3.23
N LEU A 15 0.35 -20.29 4.45
CA LEU A 15 0.87 -19.71 5.69
C LEU A 15 2.39 -19.85 5.80
N SER A 16 2.96 -20.97 5.35
CA SER A 16 4.41 -21.18 5.30
C SER A 16 5.10 -20.29 4.26
N ILE A 17 4.50 -20.06 3.08
CA ILE A 17 5.03 -19.13 2.07
C ILE A 17 4.94 -17.68 2.57
N ALA A 18 3.83 -17.29 3.19
CA ALA A 18 3.68 -15.96 3.79
C ALA A 18 4.69 -15.74 4.94
N ALA A 19 4.91 -16.76 5.76
CA ALA A 19 5.94 -16.74 6.80
C ALA A 19 7.37 -16.68 6.20
N LEU A 20 7.66 -17.44 5.13
CA LEU A 20 8.95 -17.36 4.44
C LEU A 20 9.20 -15.99 3.79
N LEU A 21 8.18 -15.36 3.22
CA LEU A 21 8.26 -14.01 2.65
C LEU A 21 8.45 -12.94 3.74
N SER A 22 7.99 -13.18 4.96
CA SER A 22 8.23 -12.29 6.12
C SER A 22 9.60 -12.46 6.79
N VAL A 23 10.36 -13.50 6.42
CA VAL A 23 11.61 -13.90 7.11
C VAL A 23 12.85 -13.68 6.24
N ILE A 24 12.76 -13.14 5.02
CA ILE A 24 13.96 -12.64 4.33
C ILE A 24 14.29 -11.29 4.96
N PRO A 25 15.28 -11.18 5.87
CA PRO A 25 15.74 -9.86 6.27
C PRO A 25 16.42 -9.30 5.01
N PRO A 26 16.10 -8.08 4.59
CA PRO A 26 16.78 -7.51 3.46
C PRO A 26 18.16 -7.10 3.96
N THR A 27 19.11 -8.03 3.93
CA THR A 27 20.53 -7.73 4.16
C THR A 27 21.05 -6.75 3.11
N THR A 28 20.35 -6.60 1.98
CA THR A 28 20.55 -5.55 0.98
C THR A 28 19.82 -4.23 1.26
N ALA A 29 18.83 -4.18 2.17
CA ALA A 29 18.18 -2.90 2.54
C ALA A 29 18.84 -2.20 3.74
N LEU A 30 19.82 -2.82 4.39
CA LEU A 30 20.66 -2.14 5.38
C LEU A 30 21.78 -1.30 4.74
N GLN A 31 21.91 -1.34 3.41
CA GLN A 31 22.90 -0.56 2.70
C GLN A 31 22.32 0.80 2.34
N ARG A 32 22.81 1.85 3.00
CA ARG A 32 22.42 3.25 2.78
C ARG A 32 22.37 3.59 1.29
N SER A 33 21.24 4.12 0.84
CA SER A 33 21.11 4.62 -0.53
C SER A 33 21.85 5.93 -0.72
N ASN A 34 22.40 6.12 -1.93
CA ASN A 34 23.06 7.35 -2.36
C ASN A 34 22.47 7.91 -3.67
N LYS A 35 21.22 7.54 -3.98
CA LYS A 35 20.56 7.86 -5.27
C LYS A 35 19.61 9.07 -5.19
N GLN A 36 18.96 9.29 -4.05
CA GLN A 36 17.86 10.26 -3.89
C GLN A 36 18.20 11.74 -4.22
N PHE A 37 19.46 12.16 -4.07
CA PHE A 37 19.89 13.55 -4.37
C PHE A 37 20.51 13.72 -5.77
N ARG A 38 20.46 12.70 -6.63
CA ARG A 38 21.03 12.76 -7.99
C ARG A 38 20.04 13.28 -9.02
N GLU A 39 18.78 12.91 -8.83
CA GLU A 39 17.68 13.25 -9.71
C GLU A 39 16.50 13.69 -8.84
N PHE A 40 15.76 14.67 -9.34
CA PHE A 40 14.57 15.19 -8.67
C PHE A 40 13.45 15.25 -9.71
N PHE A 41 12.23 15.48 -9.24
CA PHE A 41 11.14 15.77 -10.17
C PHE A 41 11.46 17.00 -11.04
N PRO A 42 11.09 17.00 -12.34
CA PRO A 42 11.48 18.05 -13.29
C PRO A 42 11.18 19.49 -12.83
N ALA A 43 10.09 19.66 -12.07
CA ALA A 43 9.69 20.97 -11.53
C ALA A 43 10.73 21.56 -10.54
N TRP A 44 11.41 20.71 -9.77
CA TRP A 44 12.36 21.09 -8.73
C TRP A 44 13.83 20.86 -9.11
N GLU A 45 14.08 20.11 -10.18
CA GLU A 45 15.40 19.61 -10.53
C GLU A 45 16.44 20.71 -10.73
N HIS A 46 16.15 21.72 -11.54
CA HIS A 46 17.08 22.81 -11.81
C HIS A 46 17.43 23.58 -10.52
N LEU A 47 16.42 23.92 -9.73
CA LEU A 47 16.57 24.66 -8.48
C LEU A 47 17.46 23.91 -7.49
N LEU A 48 17.13 22.64 -7.23
CA LEU A 48 17.84 21.82 -6.25
C LEU A 48 19.24 21.47 -6.72
N LYS A 49 19.44 21.15 -8.01
CA LYS A 49 20.78 20.86 -8.56
C LYS A 49 21.69 22.08 -8.52
N ASP A 50 21.17 23.28 -8.80
CA ASP A 50 21.97 24.51 -8.70
C ASP A 50 22.34 24.78 -7.24
N GLN A 51 21.41 24.66 -6.29
CA GLN A 51 21.72 24.79 -4.86
C GLN A 51 22.78 23.78 -4.40
N LEU A 52 22.64 22.51 -4.79
CA LEU A 52 23.61 21.46 -4.47
C LEU A 52 25.00 21.73 -5.06
N LYS A 53 25.06 22.33 -6.26
CA LYS A 53 26.31 22.63 -6.94
C LYS A 53 27.02 23.87 -6.38
N TYR A 54 26.29 24.94 -6.10
CA TYR A 54 26.87 26.24 -5.76
C TYR A 54 26.93 26.51 -4.26
N ASN A 55 25.97 25.99 -3.47
CA ASN A 55 25.86 26.31 -2.05
C ASN A 55 26.16 25.09 -1.15
N CYS A 56 25.74 23.89 -1.56
CA CYS A 56 25.82 22.67 -0.73
C CYS A 56 26.80 21.62 -1.27
N SER A 57 27.89 22.08 -1.89
CA SER A 57 28.83 21.22 -2.60
C SER A 57 29.62 20.29 -1.67
N ALA A 58 29.91 20.70 -0.43
CA ALA A 58 30.64 19.88 0.52
C ALA A 58 29.76 18.74 1.07
N GLU A 59 28.50 19.05 1.38
CA GLU A 59 27.50 18.14 1.95
C GLU A 59 27.14 17.06 0.94
N ILE A 60 26.90 17.43 -0.31
CA ILE A 60 26.57 16.46 -1.37
C ILE A 60 27.75 15.53 -1.68
N GLN A 61 28.99 16.04 -1.66
CA GLN A 61 30.18 15.20 -1.85
C GLN A 61 30.38 14.23 -0.67
N ALA A 62 30.14 14.67 0.55
CA ALA A 62 30.14 13.80 1.73
C ALA A 62 29.04 12.74 1.66
N TYR A 63 27.86 13.11 1.13
CA TYR A 63 26.78 12.15 0.90
C TYR A 63 27.16 11.09 -0.14
N LEU A 64 27.70 11.51 -1.29
CA LEU A 64 28.09 10.61 -2.37
C LEU A 64 29.30 9.72 -2.04
N ASN A 65 30.05 10.02 -0.97
CA ASN A 65 31.17 9.21 -0.51
C ASN A 65 30.68 7.93 0.21
N ILE A 66 30.57 6.85 -0.55
CA ILE A 66 30.10 5.53 -0.09
C ILE A 66 31.02 4.93 0.99
N SER A 67 32.31 5.29 0.98
CA SER A 67 33.29 4.77 1.95
C SER A 67 33.23 5.47 3.31
N SER A 68 32.41 6.52 3.46
CA SER A 68 32.28 7.25 4.71
C SER A 68 31.52 6.42 5.76
N PRO A 69 32.05 6.25 6.98
CA PRO A 69 31.33 5.59 8.07
C PRO A 69 30.20 6.47 8.65
N ASN A 70 30.03 7.70 8.16
CA ASN A 70 29.02 8.62 8.65
C ASN A 70 27.61 8.13 8.30
N LEU A 71 26.79 7.96 9.34
CA LEU A 71 25.41 7.47 9.25
C LEU A 71 24.40 8.56 8.82
N ARG A 72 24.76 9.84 8.89
CA ARG A 72 23.83 10.99 8.71
C ARG A 72 24.10 11.99 7.55
N PRO A 73 24.83 11.70 6.45
CA PRO A 73 25.07 12.73 5.44
C PRO A 73 23.81 13.25 4.74
N GLY A 74 22.75 12.42 4.61
CA GLY A 74 21.49 12.84 3.99
C GLY A 74 20.84 14.02 4.73
N TYR A 75 20.85 13.99 6.06
CA TYR A 75 20.34 15.09 6.89
C TYR A 75 21.12 16.39 6.68
N ARG A 76 22.45 16.33 6.54
CA ARG A 76 23.27 17.52 6.26
C ARG A 76 22.98 18.14 4.90
N VAL A 77 22.72 17.31 3.90
CA VAL A 77 22.31 17.81 2.57
C VAL A 77 20.96 18.51 2.66
N ILE A 78 19.98 17.92 3.36
CA ILE A 78 18.67 18.53 3.58
C ILE A 78 18.81 19.86 4.32
N ASP A 79 19.56 19.88 5.42
CA ASP A 79 19.81 21.07 6.23
C ASP A 79 20.41 22.22 5.41
N CYS A 80 21.41 21.93 4.58
CA CYS A 80 22.00 22.94 3.70
C CYS A 80 21.00 23.44 2.63
N ILE A 81 20.22 22.54 2.01
CA ILE A 81 19.17 22.94 1.05
C ILE A 81 18.17 23.87 1.74
N LEU A 82 17.64 23.48 2.91
CA LEU A 82 16.65 24.26 3.64
C LEU A 82 17.21 25.60 4.12
N THR A 83 18.46 25.65 4.56
CA THR A 83 19.11 26.90 5.00
C THR A 83 19.29 27.89 3.84
N THR A 84 19.64 27.40 2.65
CA THR A 84 19.96 28.23 1.49
C THR A 84 18.75 28.55 0.60
N MET A 85 17.61 27.89 0.85
CA MET A 85 16.37 28.11 0.12
C MET A 85 15.65 29.37 0.63
N PRO A 86 15.06 30.20 -0.26
CA PRO A 86 14.28 31.35 0.19
C PRO A 86 13.01 30.91 0.94
N GLU A 87 12.57 31.72 1.92
CA GLU A 87 11.46 31.40 2.83
C GLU A 87 10.16 31.00 2.11
N PHE A 88 9.82 31.67 1.01
CA PHE A 88 8.60 31.34 0.26
C PHE A 88 8.60 29.91 -0.31
N ARG A 89 9.77 29.37 -0.68
CA ARG A 89 9.89 27.98 -1.15
C ARG A 89 9.83 26.98 -0.01
N LYS A 90 10.35 27.32 1.17
CA LYS A 90 10.18 26.51 2.38
C LYS A 90 8.70 26.39 2.73
N ALA A 91 7.97 27.51 2.67
CA ALA A 91 6.52 27.53 2.87
C ALA A 91 5.77 26.68 1.81
N GLU A 92 6.18 26.74 0.54
CA GLU A 92 5.64 25.88 -0.52
C GLU A 92 5.87 24.39 -0.23
N LEU A 93 7.10 23.99 0.15
CA LEU A 93 7.41 22.62 0.54
C LEU A 93 6.60 22.15 1.76
N ALA A 94 6.48 22.99 2.78
CA ALA A 94 5.67 22.69 3.96
C ALA A 94 4.20 22.48 3.58
N SER A 95 3.63 23.33 2.72
CA SER A 95 2.26 23.17 2.24
C SER A 95 2.05 21.88 1.44
N ALA A 96 3.02 21.51 0.59
CA ALA A 96 2.99 20.26 -0.17
C ALA A 96 3.07 19.04 0.75
N ALA A 97 3.90 19.10 1.80
CA ALA A 97 4.01 18.03 2.79
C ALA A 97 2.68 17.77 3.51
N VAL A 98 1.92 18.81 3.85
CA VAL A 98 0.58 18.66 4.44
C VAL A 98 -0.38 17.93 3.48
N ILE A 99 -0.42 18.35 2.21
CA ILE A 99 -1.29 17.72 1.20
C ILE A 99 -0.90 16.25 0.99
N LEU A 100 0.40 15.96 0.86
CA LEU A 100 0.91 14.60 0.73
C LEU A 100 0.66 13.77 1.99
N GLY A 101 0.72 14.36 3.18
CA GLY A 101 0.39 13.71 4.44
C GLY A 101 -1.08 13.32 4.57
N LEU A 102 -1.97 14.05 3.89
CA LEU A 102 -3.41 13.72 3.80
C LEU A 102 -3.72 12.69 2.71
N ALA A 103 -2.83 12.49 1.73
CA ALA A 103 -3.04 11.59 0.61
C ALA A 103 -3.36 10.14 1.03
N PRO A 104 -2.68 9.53 2.05
CA PRO A 104 -3.08 8.21 2.55
C PRO A 104 -4.55 8.12 2.97
N SER A 105 -5.07 9.14 3.64
CA SER A 105 -6.47 9.16 4.09
C SER A 105 -7.44 9.27 2.91
N ALA A 106 -7.13 10.13 1.94
CA ALA A 106 -7.91 10.25 0.71
C ALA A 106 -7.92 8.94 -0.09
N LEU A 107 -6.75 8.29 -0.22
CA LEU A 107 -6.62 7.00 -0.90
C LEU A 107 -7.39 5.89 -0.16
N GLN A 108 -7.45 5.89 1.17
CA GLN A 108 -8.26 4.92 1.91
C GLN A 108 -9.77 5.09 1.70
N LEU A 109 -10.24 6.32 1.55
CA LEU A 109 -11.65 6.59 1.27
C LEU A 109 -12.07 6.13 -0.13
N LEU A 110 -11.17 6.26 -1.10
CA LEU A 110 -11.41 5.93 -2.50
C LEU A 110 -11.06 4.48 -2.85
N SER A 111 -10.25 3.81 -2.04
CA SER A 111 -9.79 2.46 -2.33
C SER A 111 -10.84 1.40 -2.04
N ALA A 112 -10.72 0.27 -2.75
CA ALA A 112 -11.48 -0.93 -2.48
C ALA A 112 -11.15 -1.47 -1.07
N SER A 113 -12.15 -2.03 -0.42
CA SER A 113 -11.89 -2.74 0.83
C SER A 113 -11.22 -4.09 0.55
N TYR A 114 -10.51 -4.61 1.53
CA TYR A 114 -9.93 -5.95 1.42
C TYR A 114 -10.99 -7.05 1.34
N LEU A 115 -12.24 -6.79 1.78
CA LEU A 115 -13.38 -7.69 1.60
C LEU A 115 -13.83 -7.72 0.12
N ASP A 116 -13.93 -6.57 -0.55
CA ASP A 116 -14.32 -6.49 -1.97
C ASP A 116 -13.38 -7.32 -2.85
N THR A 117 -12.07 -7.12 -2.68
CA THR A 117 -11.05 -7.90 -3.38
C THR A 117 -11.09 -9.38 -3.01
N ALA A 118 -11.39 -9.70 -1.75
CA ALA A 118 -11.50 -11.09 -1.30
C ALA A 118 -12.69 -11.83 -1.93
N ILE A 119 -13.84 -11.16 -2.05
CA ILE A 119 -15.05 -11.71 -2.69
C ILE A 119 -14.77 -11.98 -4.17
N LEU A 120 -14.13 -11.02 -4.85
CA LEU A 120 -13.71 -11.20 -6.24
C LEU A 120 -12.74 -12.39 -6.37
N ALA A 121 -11.81 -12.57 -5.42
CA ALA A 121 -10.85 -13.66 -5.43
C ALA A 121 -11.48 -15.06 -5.32
N TYR A 122 -12.72 -15.20 -4.81
CA TYR A 122 -13.44 -16.49 -4.86
C TYR A 122 -13.83 -16.90 -6.29
N ARG A 123 -13.90 -15.96 -7.22
CA ARG A 123 -14.37 -16.16 -8.61
C ARG A 123 -13.24 -15.96 -9.63
N ARG A 124 -12.52 -14.86 -9.50
CA ARG A 124 -11.49 -14.37 -10.43
C ARG A 124 -10.21 -14.00 -9.65
N PRO A 125 -9.52 -14.99 -9.06
CA PRO A 125 -8.34 -14.76 -8.22
C PRO A 125 -7.20 -14.00 -8.91
N GLY A 126 -6.99 -14.18 -10.22
CA GLY A 126 -5.93 -13.47 -10.95
C GLY A 126 -6.24 -11.98 -11.09
N LEU A 127 -7.47 -11.63 -11.47
CA LEU A 127 -7.91 -10.24 -11.53
C LEU A 127 -7.88 -9.59 -10.14
N ALA A 128 -8.33 -10.29 -9.10
CA ALA A 128 -8.27 -9.80 -7.73
C ALA A 128 -6.83 -9.51 -7.28
N ALA A 129 -5.86 -10.33 -7.69
CA ALA A 129 -4.44 -10.08 -7.41
C ALA A 129 -3.92 -8.83 -8.12
N LEU A 130 -4.27 -8.63 -9.40
CA LEU A 130 -3.90 -7.40 -10.13
C LEU A 130 -4.48 -6.15 -9.45
N LEU A 131 -5.76 -6.19 -9.07
CA LEU A 131 -6.40 -5.08 -8.38
C LEU A 131 -5.79 -4.80 -7.00
N ALA A 132 -5.36 -5.83 -6.28
CA ALA A 132 -4.64 -5.66 -5.02
C ALA A 132 -3.24 -5.04 -5.24
N MET A 133 -2.54 -5.40 -6.33
CA MET A 133 -1.21 -4.85 -6.64
C MET A 133 -1.23 -3.39 -7.12
N CYS A 134 -2.32 -2.93 -7.75
CA CYS A 134 -2.47 -1.52 -8.11
C CYS A 134 -3.06 -0.66 -6.97
N SER A 135 -3.40 -1.27 -5.83
CA SER A 135 -3.97 -0.58 -4.68
C SER A 135 -2.87 0.06 -3.83
N SER A 136 -2.96 1.37 -3.60
CA SER A 136 -1.99 2.14 -2.79
C SER A 136 -2.59 2.66 -1.47
N GLY A 137 -3.81 2.24 -1.18
CA GLY A 137 -4.55 2.50 0.06
C GLY A 137 -5.51 1.34 0.29
N VAL A 138 -5.92 1.09 1.53
CA VAL A 138 -6.89 0.02 1.80
C VAL A 138 -7.97 0.55 2.72
N LYS A 139 -9.23 0.42 2.29
CA LYS A 139 -10.36 0.83 3.14
C LYS A 139 -10.47 -0.11 4.34
N PRO A 140 -10.35 0.39 5.59
CA PRO A 140 -10.52 -0.41 6.79
C PRO A 140 -11.96 -0.93 6.90
N LEU A 141 -12.11 -2.12 7.48
CA LEU A 141 -13.42 -2.71 7.79
C LEU A 141 -13.44 -3.23 9.23
N THR A 142 -14.62 -3.18 9.81
CA THR A 142 -14.95 -3.76 11.11
C THR A 142 -15.48 -5.19 10.94
N ALA A 143 -15.52 -5.96 12.03
CA ALA A 143 -16.14 -7.29 12.01
C ALA A 143 -17.64 -7.23 11.66
N SER A 144 -18.35 -6.17 12.05
CA SER A 144 -19.76 -5.96 11.70
C SER A 144 -19.96 -5.73 10.21
N ASP A 145 -19.01 -5.12 9.51
CA ASP A 145 -19.11 -4.92 8.05
C ASP A 145 -19.11 -6.25 7.29
N TYR A 146 -18.38 -7.25 7.80
CA TYR A 146 -18.44 -8.62 7.26
C TYR A 146 -19.83 -9.25 7.47
N ASP A 147 -20.43 -9.06 8.64
CA ASP A 147 -21.75 -9.61 8.95
C ASP A 147 -22.85 -8.93 8.11
N ASP A 148 -22.80 -7.61 7.98
CA ASP A 148 -23.70 -6.84 7.11
C ASP A 148 -23.57 -7.28 5.64
N PHE A 149 -22.34 -7.45 5.15
CA PHE A 149 -22.11 -7.96 3.80
C PHE A 149 -22.71 -9.35 3.59
N ILE A 150 -22.50 -10.28 4.52
CA ILE A 150 -23.03 -11.65 4.42
C ILE A 150 -24.56 -11.62 4.42
N ASN A 151 -25.17 -10.80 5.28
CA ASN A 151 -26.62 -10.65 5.36
C ASN A 151 -27.20 -10.08 4.06
N LYS A 152 -26.56 -9.05 3.47
CA LYS A 152 -26.95 -8.46 2.18
C LYS A 152 -26.84 -9.44 1.02
N MET A 153 -25.78 -10.25 0.98
CA MET A 153 -25.60 -11.28 -0.05
C MET A 153 -26.56 -12.46 0.10
N GLY A 154 -26.92 -12.78 1.35
CA GLY A 154 -27.91 -13.80 1.70
C GLY A 154 -29.35 -13.36 1.40
N ALA A 155 -29.65 -12.08 1.52
CA ALA A 155 -30.90 -11.50 1.07
C ALA A 155 -31.04 -11.62 -0.47
N GLU A 156 -32.23 -11.95 -0.95
CA GLU A 156 -32.53 -12.03 -2.38
C GLU A 156 -32.60 -10.63 -3.01
N SER A 157 -31.47 -9.92 -3.12
CA SER A 157 -31.37 -8.76 -4.00
C SER A 157 -30.80 -9.20 -5.34
N SER A 158 -31.66 -9.49 -6.31
CA SER A 158 -31.25 -9.60 -7.71
C SER A 158 -31.14 -8.20 -8.31
N THR A 159 -29.98 -7.57 -8.16
CA THR A 159 -29.67 -6.42 -9.01
C THR A 159 -29.30 -6.96 -10.38
N THR A 160 -30.30 -7.08 -11.25
CA THR A 160 -30.10 -7.48 -12.64
C THR A 160 -29.45 -6.32 -13.36
N PHE A 161 -28.12 -6.29 -13.41
CA PHE A 161 -27.44 -5.34 -14.29
C PHE A 161 -27.79 -5.67 -15.74
N ALA A 162 -28.11 -4.65 -16.54
CA ALA A 162 -28.32 -4.81 -17.96
C ALA A 162 -26.98 -5.18 -18.61
N VAL A 163 -26.84 -6.46 -18.95
CA VAL A 163 -25.61 -6.98 -19.52
C VAL A 163 -25.72 -6.96 -21.06
N PRO A 164 -24.75 -6.38 -21.80
CA PRO A 164 -24.80 -6.36 -23.26
C PRO A 164 -24.82 -7.78 -23.84
N ARG A 165 -25.74 -8.04 -24.78
CA ARG A 165 -26.04 -9.39 -25.31
C ARG A 165 -25.50 -9.66 -26.72
N PHE A 166 -24.41 -9.02 -27.13
CA PHE A 166 -23.80 -9.30 -28.44
C PHE A 166 -22.71 -10.37 -28.35
N ALA A 167 -22.47 -11.08 -29.46
CA ALA A 167 -21.47 -12.14 -29.53
C ALA A 167 -20.06 -11.58 -29.23
N GLY A 168 -19.37 -12.17 -28.26
CA GLY A 168 -18.03 -11.75 -27.86
C GLY A 168 -17.96 -10.65 -26.77
N ALA A 169 -19.09 -10.09 -26.32
CA ALA A 169 -19.12 -9.05 -25.29
C ALA A 169 -18.35 -9.45 -24.01
N GLN A 170 -18.51 -10.70 -23.56
CA GLN A 170 -17.79 -11.26 -22.41
C GLN A 170 -16.27 -11.19 -22.57
N GLY A 171 -15.78 -11.59 -23.75
CA GLY A 171 -14.35 -11.61 -24.05
C GLY A 171 -13.76 -10.20 -24.11
N ILE A 172 -14.48 -9.26 -24.73
CA ILE A 172 -14.06 -7.86 -24.82
C ILE A 172 -13.99 -7.22 -23.43
N VAL A 173 -15.04 -7.40 -22.62
CA VAL A 173 -15.07 -6.84 -21.25
C VAL A 173 -13.96 -7.45 -20.39
N SER A 174 -13.79 -8.78 -20.43
CA SER A 174 -12.71 -9.41 -19.67
C SER A 174 -11.33 -8.94 -20.14
N LEU A 175 -11.09 -8.84 -21.44
CA LEU A 175 -9.82 -8.36 -21.99
C LEU A 175 -9.55 -6.91 -21.53
N ALA A 176 -10.55 -6.05 -21.59
CA ALA A 176 -10.45 -4.67 -21.12
C ALA A 176 -10.13 -4.59 -19.62
N GLU A 177 -10.81 -5.38 -18.77
CA GLU A 177 -10.53 -5.44 -17.33
C GLU A 177 -9.08 -5.83 -17.03
N TYR A 178 -8.51 -6.82 -17.72
CA TYR A 178 -7.11 -7.22 -17.52
C TYR A 178 -6.12 -6.19 -18.04
N ILE A 179 -6.38 -5.58 -19.21
CA ILE A 179 -5.50 -4.54 -19.76
C ILE A 179 -5.46 -3.34 -18.82
N ILE A 180 -6.62 -2.86 -18.36
CA ILE A 180 -6.72 -1.73 -17.44
C ILE A 180 -6.04 -2.08 -16.12
N ALA A 181 -6.33 -3.24 -15.53
CA ALA A 181 -5.72 -3.64 -14.27
C ALA A 181 -4.19 -3.77 -14.39
N ALA A 182 -3.68 -4.39 -15.45
CA ALA A 182 -2.23 -4.52 -15.68
C ALA A 182 -1.56 -3.16 -15.91
N ALA A 183 -2.20 -2.26 -16.67
CA ALA A 183 -1.71 -0.89 -16.86
C ALA A 183 -1.67 -0.12 -15.54
N SER A 184 -2.70 -0.26 -14.69
CA SER A 184 -2.73 0.34 -13.35
C SER A 184 -1.63 -0.22 -12.44
N VAL A 185 -1.33 -1.53 -12.49
CA VAL A 185 -0.21 -2.12 -11.76
C VAL A 185 1.12 -1.53 -12.24
N ALA A 186 1.34 -1.48 -13.55
CA ALA A 186 2.56 -0.90 -14.12
C ALA A 186 2.72 0.58 -13.73
N ASN A 187 1.63 1.36 -13.77
CA ASN A 187 1.61 2.75 -13.33
C ASN A 187 1.96 2.89 -11.84
N ASN A 188 1.37 2.05 -10.97
CA ASN A 188 1.66 2.08 -9.55
C ASN A 188 3.12 1.72 -9.25
N ALA A 189 3.67 0.71 -9.93
CA ALA A 189 5.06 0.30 -9.80
C ALA A 189 6.03 1.40 -10.28
N TYR A 190 5.70 2.04 -11.41
CA TYR A 190 6.50 3.15 -11.94
C TYR A 190 6.48 4.38 -11.02
N LEU A 191 5.30 4.74 -10.49
CA LEU A 191 5.17 5.82 -9.52
C LEU A 191 5.96 5.51 -8.25
N THR A 192 5.89 4.28 -7.74
CA THR A 192 6.68 3.84 -6.58
C THR A 192 8.17 4.00 -6.85
N TYR A 193 8.63 3.56 -8.03
CA TYR A 193 10.03 3.72 -8.44
C TYR A 193 10.47 5.19 -8.48
N GLN A 194 9.64 6.08 -9.04
CA GLN A 194 9.91 7.52 -9.04
C GLN A 194 9.99 8.08 -7.62
N LEU A 195 9.05 7.72 -6.74
CA LEU A 195 9.07 8.18 -5.34
C LEU A 195 10.32 7.69 -4.61
N CYS A 196 10.75 6.45 -4.83
CA CYS A 196 11.97 5.94 -4.20
C CYS A 196 13.22 6.74 -4.62
N LEU A 197 13.34 7.12 -5.89
CA LEU A 197 14.58 7.72 -6.42
C LEU A 197 14.59 9.24 -6.51
N GLN A 198 13.42 9.88 -6.66
CA GLN A 198 13.30 11.31 -6.94
C GLN A 198 12.64 12.10 -5.79
N ALA A 199 12.12 11.40 -4.78
CA ALA A 199 11.65 12.02 -3.54
C ALA A 199 12.60 11.68 -2.38
N VAL A 200 12.73 12.61 -1.45
CA VAL A 200 13.54 12.46 -0.24
C VAL A 200 12.60 12.40 0.96
N CYS A 201 12.66 11.31 1.71
CA CYS A 201 11.99 11.20 3.01
C CYS A 201 12.83 11.92 4.05
N THR A 202 12.41 13.12 4.48
CA THR A 202 13.18 13.95 5.42
C THR A 202 13.40 13.27 6.77
N PHE A 203 12.48 12.43 7.22
CA PHE A 203 12.58 11.65 8.47
C PHE A 203 13.46 10.40 8.36
N ALA A 204 13.86 10.01 7.15
CA ALA A 204 14.68 8.82 6.90
C ALA A 204 15.42 8.92 5.55
N PRO A 205 16.35 9.88 5.37
CA PRO A 205 16.98 10.17 4.08
C PRO A 205 18.01 9.12 3.63
N ALA A 206 18.21 8.07 4.42
CA ALA A 206 19.02 6.91 4.05
C ALA A 206 18.18 5.78 3.43
N GLU A 207 16.86 5.81 3.62
CA GLU A 207 15.93 4.72 3.35
C GLU A 207 15.06 5.04 2.12
N ASP A 208 15.60 4.77 0.93
CA ASP A 208 14.93 5.10 -0.34
C ASP A 208 13.83 4.13 -0.74
N PHE A 209 13.72 2.98 -0.06
CA PHE A 209 12.74 1.94 -0.34
C PHE A 209 11.43 2.09 0.46
N LEU A 210 11.31 3.11 1.32
CA LEU A 210 10.12 3.31 2.14
C LEU A 210 8.81 3.38 1.31
N PRO A 211 8.74 4.12 0.17
CA PRO A 211 7.57 4.08 -0.70
C PRO A 211 7.26 2.68 -1.24
N ALA A 212 8.27 1.85 -1.50
CA ALA A 212 8.07 0.47 -1.94
C ALA A 212 7.54 -0.45 -0.83
N ILE A 213 7.98 -0.24 0.42
CA ILE A 213 7.39 -0.93 1.57
C ILE A 213 5.91 -0.57 1.73
N TRP A 214 5.57 0.72 1.54
CA TRP A 214 4.20 1.17 1.61
C TRP A 214 3.30 0.44 0.59
N THR A 215 3.70 0.36 -0.67
CA THR A 215 2.91 -0.34 -1.69
C THR A 215 2.86 -1.85 -1.46
N ALA A 216 3.97 -2.46 -1.00
CA ALA A 216 3.98 -3.86 -0.62
C ALA A 216 3.05 -4.17 0.57
N ALA A 217 2.98 -3.26 1.55
CA ALA A 217 2.09 -3.41 2.72
C ALA A 217 0.62 -3.35 2.32
N ALA A 218 0.21 -2.48 1.37
CA ALA A 218 -1.15 -2.47 0.84
C ALA A 218 -1.55 -3.83 0.24
N LEU A 219 -0.67 -4.42 -0.59
CA LEU A 219 -0.87 -5.77 -1.15
C LEU A 219 -0.99 -6.83 -0.04
N ALA A 220 -0.14 -6.76 0.99
CA ALA A 220 -0.19 -7.69 2.12
C ALA A 220 -1.52 -7.59 2.88
N ILE A 221 -2.04 -6.38 3.12
CA ILE A 221 -3.34 -6.18 3.76
C ILE A 221 -4.47 -6.83 2.94
N HIS A 222 -4.48 -6.67 1.62
CA HIS A 222 -5.47 -7.35 0.76
C HIS A 222 -5.35 -8.88 0.83
N LEU A 223 -4.13 -9.42 0.87
CA LEU A 223 -3.89 -10.86 1.02
C LEU A 223 -4.40 -11.39 2.37
N PHE A 224 -4.09 -10.71 3.47
CA PHE A 224 -4.58 -11.08 4.80
C PHE A 224 -6.09 -10.89 4.93
N GLY A 225 -6.67 -9.87 4.30
CA GLY A 225 -8.12 -9.68 4.23
C GLY A 225 -8.82 -10.81 3.46
N TYR A 226 -8.20 -11.35 2.41
CA TYR A 226 -8.66 -12.58 1.76
C TYR A 226 -8.63 -13.78 2.71
N ILE A 227 -7.56 -13.94 3.50
CA ILE A 227 -7.47 -15.00 4.51
C ILE A 227 -8.59 -14.83 5.56
N ALA A 228 -8.80 -13.61 6.07
CA ALA A 228 -9.87 -13.31 7.02
C ALA A 228 -11.25 -13.65 6.45
N ALA A 229 -11.51 -13.25 5.20
CA ALA A 229 -12.73 -13.60 4.49
C ALA A 229 -12.89 -15.12 4.37
N ARG A 230 -11.82 -15.88 4.12
CA ARG A 230 -11.86 -17.36 4.05
C ARG A 230 -12.16 -18.05 5.38
N LEU A 231 -11.89 -17.40 6.51
CA LEU A 231 -12.22 -17.91 7.83
C LEU A 231 -13.71 -17.69 8.18
N LYS A 232 -14.27 -16.56 7.73
CA LYS A 232 -15.65 -16.15 8.03
C LYS A 232 -16.68 -16.57 6.97
N ILE A 233 -16.30 -16.64 5.71
CA ILE A 233 -17.20 -16.89 4.57
C ILE A 233 -16.97 -18.30 4.03
N THR A 234 -18.06 -19.05 3.90
CA THR A 234 -18.10 -20.29 3.13
C THR A 234 -18.96 -20.06 1.90
N THR A 235 -18.51 -20.54 0.74
CA THR A 235 -19.29 -20.50 -0.49
C THR A 235 -19.91 -21.86 -0.74
N ASP A 236 -21.16 -21.90 -1.21
CA ASP A 236 -21.81 -23.15 -1.59
C ASP A 236 -21.28 -23.61 -2.95
N THR A 237 -20.13 -24.28 -2.92
CA THR A 237 -19.35 -24.62 -4.11
C THR A 237 -19.98 -25.71 -4.98
N LYS A 238 -21.12 -26.29 -4.59
CA LYS A 238 -21.72 -27.43 -5.31
C LYS A 238 -22.35 -27.08 -6.67
N SER A 239 -22.66 -25.82 -6.96
CA SER A 239 -23.23 -25.42 -8.27
C SER A 239 -22.26 -24.68 -9.21
N ALA A 240 -21.19 -24.09 -8.69
CA ALA A 240 -20.27 -23.26 -9.49
C ALA A 240 -19.01 -23.99 -10.00
N TRP A 241 -18.66 -25.14 -9.39
CA TRP A 241 -17.39 -25.84 -9.68
C TRP A 241 -17.52 -26.96 -10.73
N GLN A 242 -18.74 -27.32 -11.10
CA GLN A 242 -19.01 -28.52 -11.89
C GLN A 242 -19.25 -28.24 -13.39
N ASP A 243 -19.50 -27.00 -13.80
CA ASP A 243 -20.04 -26.73 -15.14
C ASP A 243 -19.09 -26.07 -16.16
N ARG A 244 -17.94 -25.50 -15.76
CA ARG A 244 -16.94 -24.97 -16.71
C ARG A 244 -15.57 -24.93 -16.07
N GLY A 245 -14.56 -25.44 -16.76
CA GLY A 245 -13.19 -25.56 -16.26
C GLY A 245 -12.70 -24.29 -15.56
N ARG A 246 -12.09 -24.46 -14.38
CA ARG A 246 -11.57 -23.44 -13.45
C ARG A 246 -10.82 -22.26 -14.09
N LEU A 247 -10.30 -22.42 -15.30
CA LEU A 247 -9.59 -21.39 -16.06
C LEU A 247 -10.56 -20.41 -16.76
N TRP A 248 -11.71 -20.88 -17.26
CA TRP A 248 -12.66 -20.07 -18.02
C TRP A 248 -13.49 -19.15 -17.13
N SER A 249 -13.67 -19.52 -15.85
CA SER A 249 -14.31 -18.66 -14.86
C SER A 249 -13.47 -17.41 -14.55
N GLU A 250 -12.15 -17.45 -14.74
CA GLU A 250 -11.26 -16.29 -14.57
C GLU A 250 -11.56 -15.21 -15.63
N PHE A 251 -11.79 -15.63 -16.87
CA PHE A 251 -12.03 -14.74 -18.03
C PHE A 251 -13.51 -14.47 -18.31
N THR A 252 -14.42 -14.95 -17.45
CA THR A 252 -15.84 -14.61 -17.55
C THR A 252 -16.12 -13.44 -16.60
N PRO A 253 -16.55 -12.26 -17.07
CA PRO A 253 -16.81 -11.14 -16.18
C PRO A 253 -17.90 -11.45 -15.16
N THR A 254 -17.79 -10.86 -13.97
CA THR A 254 -18.63 -11.19 -12.79
C THR A 254 -20.12 -11.07 -13.07
N ALA A 255 -20.53 -10.13 -13.94
CA ALA A 255 -21.91 -9.90 -14.34
C ALA A 255 -22.54 -11.06 -15.16
N TRP A 256 -21.72 -11.90 -15.80
CA TRP A 256 -22.18 -13.09 -16.54
C TRP A 256 -22.01 -14.39 -15.73
N GLN A 257 -21.46 -14.33 -14.52
CA GLN A 257 -21.33 -15.50 -13.65
C GLN A 257 -22.59 -15.70 -12.80
N SER A 258 -22.85 -16.95 -12.39
CA SER A 258 -23.91 -17.27 -11.45
C SER A 258 -23.72 -16.54 -10.11
N LYS A 259 -24.81 -16.32 -9.35
CA LYS A 259 -24.78 -15.62 -8.06
C LYS A 259 -23.89 -16.38 -7.05
N LEU A 260 -23.12 -15.64 -6.25
CA LEU A 260 -22.25 -16.23 -5.23
C LEU A 260 -23.09 -16.42 -3.99
N HIS A 261 -23.41 -17.67 -3.67
CA HIS A 261 -24.08 -17.99 -2.42
C HIS A 261 -23.04 -18.03 -1.31
N VAL A 262 -23.09 -17.03 -0.43
CA VAL A 262 -22.21 -16.85 0.72
C VAL A 262 -22.96 -17.25 1.98
N LYS A 263 -22.31 -18.04 2.84
CA LYS A 263 -22.81 -18.43 4.16
C LYS A 263 -21.76 -18.09 5.21
N ALA A 264 -22.21 -17.57 6.36
CA ALA A 264 -21.33 -17.36 7.50
C ALA A 264 -20.81 -18.70 8.05
N SER A 265 -19.52 -18.76 8.35
CA SER A 265 -18.86 -19.83 9.09
C SER A 265 -18.56 -19.36 10.50
N ARG A 266 -18.94 -20.14 11.50
CA ARG A 266 -18.55 -19.93 12.90
C ARG A 266 -17.34 -20.78 13.32
N ARG A 267 -16.84 -21.66 12.46
CA ARG A 267 -15.80 -22.65 12.80
C ARG A 267 -14.50 -22.02 13.29
N HIS A 268 -14.14 -20.86 12.75
CA HIS A 268 -12.88 -20.17 13.06
C HIS A 268 -13.14 -18.73 13.53
N ALA A 269 -14.24 -18.50 14.26
CA ALA A 269 -14.66 -17.16 14.68
C ALA A 269 -13.58 -16.41 15.50
N GLY A 270 -12.88 -17.10 16.41
CA GLY A 270 -11.78 -16.50 17.18
C GLY A 270 -10.62 -16.02 16.29
N TRP A 271 -10.13 -16.88 15.40
CA TRP A 271 -9.07 -16.53 14.43
C TRP A 271 -9.49 -15.45 13.44
N PHE A 272 -10.76 -15.42 13.06
CA PHE A 272 -11.30 -14.34 12.25
C PHE A 272 -11.27 -13.00 13.01
N LEU A 273 -11.75 -12.97 14.25
CA LEU A 273 -11.78 -11.74 15.06
C LEU A 273 -10.39 -11.19 15.33
N THR A 274 -9.41 -12.06 15.63
CA THR A 274 -8.01 -11.62 15.82
C THR A 274 -7.44 -11.03 14.54
N LEU A 275 -7.63 -11.70 13.40
CA LEU A 275 -7.11 -11.22 12.11
C LEU A 275 -7.83 -9.96 11.63
N ALA A 276 -9.14 -9.86 11.79
CA ALA A 276 -9.92 -8.65 11.46
C ALA A 276 -9.50 -7.46 12.33
N SER A 277 -9.26 -7.69 13.63
CA SER A 277 -8.73 -6.68 14.54
C SER A 277 -7.33 -6.24 14.11
N ALA A 278 -6.43 -7.20 13.81
CA ALA A 278 -5.08 -6.90 13.33
C ALA A 278 -5.11 -6.12 12.00
N LEU A 279 -6.02 -6.44 11.09
CA LEU A 279 -6.21 -5.70 9.83
C LEU A 279 -6.75 -4.29 10.06
N LEU A 280 -7.68 -4.12 10.99
CA LEU A 280 -8.22 -2.80 11.35
C LEU A 280 -7.13 -1.91 11.95
N MET A 281 -6.38 -2.42 12.93
CA MET A 281 -5.24 -1.69 13.50
C MET A 281 -4.15 -1.46 12.44
N GLY A 282 -3.82 -2.47 11.64
CA GLY A 282 -2.80 -2.38 10.60
C GLY A 282 -3.14 -1.36 9.53
N SER A 283 -4.40 -1.27 9.08
CA SER A 283 -4.85 -0.26 8.11
C SER A 283 -4.93 1.16 8.70
N ALA A 284 -5.34 1.28 9.97
CA ALA A 284 -5.31 2.56 10.69
C ALA A 284 -3.86 3.04 10.92
N LEU A 285 -2.94 2.15 11.26
CA LEU A 285 -1.51 2.44 11.38
C LEU A 285 -0.90 2.74 10.02
N PHE A 286 -1.28 2.00 8.96
CA PHE A 286 -0.88 2.30 7.60
C PHE A 286 -1.25 3.74 7.23
N ALA A 287 -2.47 4.19 7.52
CA ALA A 287 -2.89 5.59 7.31
C ALA A 287 -1.98 6.62 8.01
N ARG A 288 -1.39 6.24 9.15
CA ARG A 288 -0.68 7.11 10.09
C ARG A 288 0.82 6.82 10.17
N LEU A 289 1.35 5.91 9.34
CA LEU A 289 2.73 5.43 9.47
C LEU A 289 3.73 6.57 9.28
N ILE A 290 3.38 7.56 8.46
CA ILE A 290 4.14 8.80 8.26
C ILE A 290 4.30 9.56 9.59
N LEU A 291 3.22 9.72 10.36
CA LEU A 291 3.24 10.42 11.65
C LEU A 291 4.03 9.65 12.73
N ILE A 292 3.99 8.31 12.70
CA ILE A 292 4.67 7.49 13.71
C ILE A 292 6.18 7.48 13.49
N TYR A 293 6.63 7.38 12.23
CA TYR A 293 8.06 7.47 11.90
C TYR A 293 8.62 8.87 12.20
N GLU A 294 7.82 9.93 12.01
CA GLU A 294 8.21 11.29 12.37
C GLU A 294 8.37 11.47 13.90
N VAL A 295 7.46 10.91 14.69
CA VAL A 295 7.56 10.92 16.17
C VAL A 295 8.72 10.05 16.68
N ALA A 296 8.96 8.88 16.07
CA ALA A 296 10.07 8.01 16.44
C ALA A 296 11.44 8.56 15.99
N GLY A 297 11.48 9.32 14.89
CA GLY A 297 12.66 10.08 14.47
C GLY A 297 13.05 11.13 15.52
N LEU A 298 12.05 11.86 16.05
CA LEU A 298 12.25 12.85 17.11
C LEU A 298 12.75 12.24 18.44
N ASP A 299 12.33 11.03 18.79
CA ASP A 299 12.76 10.36 20.04
C ASP A 299 14.22 9.84 19.97
N MET A 300 14.67 9.47 18.76
CA MET A 300 16.06 9.07 18.50
C MET A 300 17.04 10.26 18.46
N ASP A 301 16.54 11.49 18.47
CA ASP A 301 17.32 12.74 18.56
C ASP A 301 17.63 13.15 20.02
N GLY A 302 17.15 12.38 21.01
CA GLY A 302 17.36 12.64 22.45
C GLY A 302 18.82 12.59 22.93
N GLU A 303 19.77 12.12 22.13
CA GLU A 303 21.20 12.26 22.38
C GLU A 303 21.86 13.22 21.37
N GLY A 304 21.62 14.52 21.59
CA GLY A 304 22.57 15.55 21.18
C GLY A 304 22.20 16.38 19.95
N TYR A 305 21.04 17.04 19.96
CA TYR A 305 20.93 18.43 19.47
C TYR A 305 19.98 19.17 20.40
N THR A 306 20.42 20.33 20.89
CA THR A 306 19.62 21.22 21.73
C THR A 306 18.36 21.61 20.97
N ALA A 307 17.21 21.23 21.53
CA ALA A 307 15.89 21.72 21.18
C ALA A 307 15.90 23.26 21.10
N SER A 308 15.97 23.81 19.89
CA SER A 308 15.86 25.25 19.67
C SER A 308 15.05 25.64 18.43
N GLU A 309 14.64 24.70 17.56
CA GLU A 309 13.92 25.07 16.33
C GLU A 309 12.54 24.41 16.15
N SER A 310 12.19 23.40 16.95
CA SER A 310 10.82 22.85 16.96
C SER A 310 9.82 23.74 17.73
N THR A 311 10.29 24.71 18.51
CA THR A 311 9.44 25.68 19.23
C THR A 311 8.94 26.83 18.34
N ILE A 312 9.61 27.10 17.21
CA ILE A 312 9.33 28.27 16.37
C ILE A 312 7.98 28.15 15.63
N CYS A 313 7.50 26.93 15.36
CA CYS A 313 6.21 26.73 14.70
C CYS A 313 4.99 26.80 15.65
N LEU A 314 5.19 26.71 16.97
CA LEU A 314 4.09 26.85 17.94
C LEU A 314 4.00 28.27 18.53
N GLU A 315 5.12 28.97 18.72
CA GLU A 315 5.09 30.34 19.25
C GLU A 315 4.54 31.39 18.27
N SER A 316 4.60 31.15 16.95
CA SER A 316 4.06 32.09 15.95
C SER A 316 2.53 32.03 15.79
N LEU A 317 1.87 30.99 16.33
CA LEU A 317 0.40 30.90 16.35
C LEU A 317 -0.22 31.41 17.67
N GLU A 318 0.58 31.58 18.74
CA GLU A 318 0.11 32.06 20.04
C GLU A 318 0.32 33.58 20.24
N GLN A 319 1.01 34.26 19.32
CA GLN A 319 1.27 35.71 19.37
C GLN A 319 0.30 36.59 18.56
N ASN A 320 -0.79 36.03 18.03
CA ASN A 320 -1.79 36.78 17.25
C ASN A 320 -3.25 36.57 17.72
N GLU A 321 -3.46 36.34 19.02
CA GLU A 321 -4.74 36.65 19.70
C GLU A 321 -4.59 37.87 20.62
#